data_AF-A0A7X9BVY0-F1
#
_entry.id   AF-A0A7X9BVY0-F1
#
_cell.length_a   1.000
_cell.length_b   1.000
_cell.length_c   1.000
_cell.angle_alpha   90.00
_cell.angle_beta   90.00
_cell.angle_gamma   90.00
#
_symmetry.space_group_name_H-M   'P 1'
#
loop_
_entity.id
_entity.type
_entity.pdbx_description
1 polymer ?
#
loop_
_entity_poly.entity_id
_entity_poly.type
_entity_poly.pdbx_seq_one_letter_code
_entity_poly.pdbx_strand_id
1 'polypeptide(L)'
;ADREGYPEIAEAFKRYAFEEAEHAAKFAELLGEVVSSSTEENLKARVDAEHGACQGKLDLAKRAKELNYDAIHDTVHEMCKDEARHGKGFEGLLERYFGK
;
A
#
# COMPACT_ATOMS: atom_id res chain seq x y z
N ALA A 1 17.09 -14.47 -1.46
CA ALA A 1 17.50 -14.81 -0.08
C ALA A 1 16.65 -15.93 0.52
N ASP A 2 15.39 -15.71 0.97
CA ASP A 2 14.57 -16.79 1.59
C ASP A 2 14.36 -18.00 0.67
N ARG A 3 14.00 -17.77 -0.61
CA ARG A 3 13.82 -18.83 -1.62
C ARG A 3 15.10 -19.60 -1.94
N GLU A 4 16.25 -19.03 -1.62
CA GLU A 4 17.59 -19.59 -1.88
C GLU A 4 18.21 -20.20 -0.61
N GLY A 5 17.53 -20.13 0.54
CA GLY A 5 18.02 -20.70 1.80
C GLY A 5 18.98 -19.82 2.60
N TYR A 6 18.95 -18.49 2.40
CA TYR A 6 19.78 -17.53 3.15
C TYR A 6 18.94 -16.71 4.16
N PRO A 7 18.62 -17.25 5.35
CA PRO A 7 17.69 -16.63 6.29
C PRO A 7 18.23 -15.33 6.92
N GLU A 8 19.51 -15.26 7.26
CA GLU A 8 20.12 -14.05 7.85
C GLU A 8 20.06 -12.86 6.89
N ILE A 9 20.39 -13.09 5.62
CA ILE A 9 20.32 -12.07 4.56
C ILE A 9 18.87 -11.64 4.32
N ALA A 10 17.92 -12.59 4.34
CA ALA A 10 16.50 -12.27 4.17
C ALA A 10 15.97 -11.39 5.31
N GLU A 11 16.40 -11.66 6.56
CA GLU A 11 16.04 -10.85 7.71
C GLU A 11 16.66 -9.45 7.64
N ALA A 12 17.93 -9.35 7.24
CA ALA A 12 18.57 -8.07 7.01
C ALA A 12 17.80 -7.23 5.97
N PHE A 13 17.41 -7.83 4.84
CA PHE A 13 16.59 -7.13 3.84
C PHE A 13 15.25 -6.63 4.39
N LYS A 14 14.54 -7.46 5.17
CA LYS A 14 13.26 -7.05 5.77
C LYS A 14 13.47 -5.88 6.72
N ARG A 15 14.48 -5.97 7.59
CA ARG A 15 14.81 -4.93 8.58
C ARG A 15 15.12 -3.60 7.89
N TYR A 16 16.01 -3.62 6.91
CA TYR A 16 16.42 -2.42 6.19
C TYR A 16 15.25 -1.82 5.39
N ALA A 17 14.37 -2.65 4.80
CA ALA A 17 13.18 -2.13 4.13
C ALA A 17 12.27 -1.30 5.06
N PHE A 18 12.12 -1.69 6.33
CA PHE A 18 11.37 -0.89 7.30
C PHE A 18 12.11 0.39 7.71
N GLU A 19 13.43 0.33 7.83
CA GLU A 19 14.26 1.51 8.13
C GLU A 19 14.19 2.54 6.98
N GLU A 20 14.24 2.09 5.73
CA GLU A 20 14.06 2.98 4.57
C GLU A 20 12.64 3.52 4.43
N ALA A 21 11.61 2.74 4.81
CA ALA A 21 10.25 3.25 4.89
C ALA A 21 10.11 4.36 5.95
N GLU A 22 10.80 4.24 7.09
CA GLU A 22 10.86 5.29 8.11
C GLU A 22 11.59 6.54 7.58
N HIS A 23 12.68 6.38 6.84
CA HIS A 23 13.37 7.49 6.18
C HIS A 23 12.44 8.25 5.21
N ALA A 24 11.72 7.52 4.36
CA ALA A 24 10.75 8.11 3.44
C ALA A 24 9.64 8.89 4.17
N ALA A 25 9.12 8.34 5.27
CA ALA A 25 8.11 9.00 6.08
C ALA A 25 8.61 10.32 6.70
N LYS A 26 9.84 10.34 7.21
CA LYS A 26 10.46 11.57 7.75
C LYS A 26 10.63 12.65 6.69
N PHE A 27 11.04 12.29 5.47
CA PHE A 27 11.11 13.25 4.37
C PHE A 27 9.74 13.77 3.96
N ALA A 28 8.73 12.90 3.89
CA ALA A 28 7.35 13.29 3.58
C ALA A 28 6.80 14.30 4.61
N GLU A 29 7.13 14.12 5.89
CA GLU A 29 6.78 15.05 6.97
C GLU A 29 7.52 16.39 6.82
N LEU A 30 8.84 16.36 6.57
CA LEU A 30 9.64 17.58 6.39
C LEU A 30 9.20 18.43 5.18
N LEU A 31 8.77 17.78 4.10
CA LEU A 31 8.27 18.46 2.90
C LEU A 31 6.83 18.97 3.07
N GLY A 32 6.05 18.39 3.98
CA GLY A 32 4.66 18.78 4.23
C GLY A 32 3.69 18.49 3.07
N GLU A 33 4.12 17.72 2.07
CA GLU A 33 3.33 17.46 0.85
C GLU A 33 2.38 16.26 0.98
N VAL A 34 2.66 15.33 1.89
CA VAL A 34 1.97 14.02 1.95
C VAL A 34 1.43 13.70 3.36
N VAL A 35 1.79 14.49 4.37
CA VAL A 35 1.36 14.30 5.76
C VAL A 35 0.79 15.62 6.29
N SER A 36 -0.50 15.62 6.63
CA SER A 36 -1.17 16.72 7.35
C SER A 36 -0.92 16.62 8.86
N SER A 37 -1.05 17.75 9.56
CA SER A 37 -1.08 17.78 11.03
C SER A 37 -2.35 17.15 11.63
N SER A 38 -3.37 16.87 10.80
CA SER A 38 -4.62 16.22 11.23
C SER A 38 -4.63 14.73 10.88
N THR A 39 -4.73 13.88 11.90
CA THR A 39 -4.91 12.43 11.73
C THR A 39 -6.17 12.09 10.94
N GLU A 40 -7.24 12.88 11.09
CA GLU A 40 -8.49 12.69 10.33
C GLU A 40 -8.26 12.92 8.83
N GLU A 41 -7.56 14.00 8.47
CA GLU A 41 -7.23 14.30 7.08
C GLU A 41 -6.30 13.24 6.47
N ASN A 42 -5.31 12.80 7.24
CA ASN A 42 -4.42 11.72 6.83
C ASN A 42 -5.19 10.41 6.58
N LEU A 43 -6.13 10.04 7.46
CA LEU A 43 -6.96 8.85 7.25
C LEU A 43 -7.86 8.98 6.02
N LYS A 44 -8.49 10.13 5.79
CA LYS A 44 -9.27 10.41 4.58
C LYS A 44 -8.42 10.24 3.32
N ALA A 45 -7.23 10.86 3.32
CA ALA A 45 -6.29 10.75 2.21
C ALA A 45 -5.87 9.30 1.95
N ARG A 46 -5.70 8.48 2.99
CA ARG A 46 -5.42 7.05 2.83
C ARG A 46 -6.60 6.27 2.26
N VAL A 47 -7.83 6.51 2.70
CA VAL A 47 -9.03 5.88 2.12
C VAL A 47 -9.11 6.17 0.62
N ASP A 48 -8.95 7.43 0.23
CA ASP A 48 -8.99 7.85 -1.18
C ASP A 48 -7.85 7.23 -1.99
N ALA A 49 -6.64 7.19 -1.41
CA ALA A 49 -5.48 6.57 -2.04
C ALA A 49 -5.69 5.06 -2.28
N GLU A 50 -6.24 4.33 -1.30
CA GLU A 50 -6.52 2.90 -1.46
C GLU A 50 -7.63 2.62 -2.49
N HIS A 51 -8.66 3.45 -2.55
CA HIS A 51 -9.68 3.36 -3.60
C HIS A 51 -9.09 3.57 -4.99
N GLY A 52 -8.24 4.60 -5.16
CA GLY A 52 -7.54 4.85 -6.42
C GLY A 52 -6.58 3.71 -6.79
N ALA A 53 -5.82 3.19 -5.82
CA ALA A 53 -4.89 2.09 -6.02
C ALA A 53 -5.60 0.78 -6.38
N CYS A 54 -6.72 0.49 -5.73
CA CYS A 54 -7.58 -0.66 -6.03
C CYS A 54 -8.08 -0.59 -7.49
N GLN A 55 -8.63 0.55 -7.90
CA GLN A 55 -9.09 0.74 -9.28
C GLN A 55 -7.95 0.61 -10.30
N GLY A 56 -6.82 1.29 -10.05
CA GLY A 56 -5.66 1.24 -10.95
C GLY A 56 -5.08 -0.16 -11.09
N LYS A 57 -5.03 -0.93 -10.00
CA LYS A 57 -4.60 -2.34 -10.04
C LYS A 57 -5.60 -3.22 -10.77
N LEU A 58 -6.90 -3.02 -10.59
CA LEU A 58 -7.91 -3.76 -11.32
C LEU A 58 -7.80 -3.53 -12.84
N ASP A 59 -7.61 -2.28 -13.25
CA ASP A 59 -7.47 -1.93 -14.66
C ASP A 59 -6.17 -2.48 -15.26
N LEU A 60 -5.06 -2.41 -14.50
CA LEU A 60 -3.79 -3.03 -14.90
C LEU A 60 -3.90 -4.55 -15.02
N ALA A 61 -4.57 -5.21 -14.07
CA ALA A 61 -4.77 -6.66 -14.11
C ALA A 61 -5.59 -7.06 -15.35
N LYS A 62 -6.71 -6.37 -15.62
CA LYS A 62 -7.52 -6.59 -16.83
C LYS A 62 -6.67 -6.44 -18.09
N ARG A 63 -5.89 -5.36 -18.17
CA ARG A 63 -5.00 -5.11 -19.32
C ARG A 63 -3.94 -6.19 -19.47
N ALA A 64 -3.36 -6.67 -18.38
CA ALA A 64 -2.41 -7.78 -18.41
C ALA A 64 -3.07 -9.06 -18.93
N LYS A 65 -4.34 -9.33 -18.55
CA LYS A 65 -5.08 -10.49 -19.05
C LYS A 65 -5.36 -10.40 -20.55
N GLU A 66 -5.78 -9.24 -21.05
CA GLU A 66 -5.99 -8.99 -22.49
C GLU A 66 -4.73 -9.23 -23.32
N LEU A 67 -3.56 -8.96 -22.74
CA LEU A 67 -2.24 -9.15 -23.36
C LEU A 67 -1.65 -10.55 -23.11
N ASN A 68 -2.38 -11.45 -22.45
CA ASN A 68 -1.93 -12.80 -22.05
C ASN A 68 -0.69 -12.81 -21.12
N TYR A 69 -0.55 -11.79 -20.27
CA TYR A 69 0.47 -11.73 -19.23
C TYR A 69 -0.06 -12.27 -17.90
N ASP A 70 -0.35 -13.57 -17.86
CA ASP A 70 -1.06 -14.21 -16.75
C ASP A 70 -0.34 -14.02 -15.39
N ALA A 71 0.98 -14.14 -15.33
CA ALA A 71 1.73 -13.93 -14.08
C ALA A 71 1.60 -12.50 -13.53
N ILE A 72 1.50 -11.50 -14.41
CA ILE A 72 1.28 -10.10 -14.03
C ILE A 72 -0.17 -9.92 -13.58
N HIS A 73 -1.13 -10.45 -14.36
CA HIS A 73 -2.54 -10.42 -14.00
C HIS A 73 -2.76 -10.97 -12.59
N ASP A 74 -2.30 -12.20 -12.32
CA ASP A 74 -2.56 -12.88 -11.06
C ASP A 74 -1.95 -12.13 -9.88
N THR A 75 -0.70 -11.67 -10.04
CA THR A 75 -0.01 -10.90 -8.99
C THR A 75 -0.72 -9.58 -8.68
N VAL A 76 -1.07 -8.80 -9.72
CA VAL A 76 -1.70 -7.49 -9.55
C VAL A 76 -3.14 -7.63 -9.07
N HIS A 77 -3.85 -8.68 -9.49
CA HIS A 77 -5.20 -8.97 -9.05
C HIS A 77 -5.25 -9.31 -7.55
N GLU A 78 -4.27 -10.07 -7.02
CA GLU A 78 -4.17 -10.28 -5.57
C GLU A 78 -3.86 -8.97 -4.83
N MET A 79 -2.93 -8.14 -5.34
CA MET A 79 -2.68 -6.81 -4.76
C MET A 79 -3.93 -5.93 -4.74
N CYS A 80 -4.80 -6.02 -5.76
CA CYS A 80 -6.08 -5.29 -5.78
C CYS A 80 -6.98 -5.66 -4.59
N LYS A 81 -6.99 -6.93 -4.17
CA LYS A 81 -7.75 -7.38 -3.00
C LYS A 81 -7.16 -6.85 -1.71
N ASP A 82 -5.82 -6.76 -1.63
CA ASP A 82 -5.14 -6.14 -0.49
C ASP A 82 -5.51 -4.67 -0.35
N GLU A 83 -5.54 -3.90 -1.43
CA GLU A 83 -5.92 -2.48 -1.35
C GLU A 83 -7.39 -2.30 -0.99
N ALA A 84 -8.28 -3.18 -1.45
CA ALA A 84 -9.68 -3.18 -0.98
C ALA A 84 -9.76 -3.44 0.54
N ARG A 85 -8.97 -4.38 1.06
CA ARG A 85 -8.88 -4.67 2.50
C ARG A 85 -8.28 -3.49 3.28
N HIS A 86 -7.22 -2.85 2.76
CA HIS A 86 -6.61 -1.68 3.37
C HIS A 86 -7.57 -0.49 3.40
N GLY A 87 -8.25 -0.21 2.28
CA GLY A 87 -9.26 0.84 2.17
C GLY A 87 -10.37 0.66 3.20
N LYS A 88 -10.91 -0.56 3.34
CA LYS A 88 -11.90 -0.87 4.38
C LYS A 88 -11.36 -0.76 5.80
N GLY A 89 -10.08 -1.11 6.00
CA GLY A 89 -9.39 -0.91 7.28
C GLY A 89 -9.32 0.58 7.66
N PHE A 90 -8.88 1.44 6.74
CA PHE A 90 -8.79 2.87 6.97
C PHE A 90 -10.17 3.53 7.11
N GLU A 91 -11.15 3.14 6.29
CA GLU A 91 -12.53 3.65 6.37
C GLU A 91 -13.14 3.33 7.74
N GLY A 92 -12.97 2.10 8.23
CA GLY A 92 -13.45 1.71 9.55
C GLY A 92 -12.75 2.44 10.71
N LEU A 93 -11.47 2.80 10.56
CA LEU A 93 -10.78 3.64 11.55
C LEU A 93 -11.28 5.09 11.50
N LEU A 94 -11.45 5.64 10.30
CA LEU A 94 -11.96 6.99 10.10
C LEU A 94 -13.36 7.15 10.71
N GLU A 95 -14.28 6.23 10.42
CA GLU A 95 -15.63 6.24 10.98
C GLU A 95 -15.61 6.07 12.51
N ARG A 96 -14.79 5.15 13.04
CA ARG A 96 -14.74 4.88 14.49
C ARG A 96 -14.29 6.09 15.31
N TYR A 97 -13.31 6.85 14.82
CA TYR A 97 -12.69 7.91 15.60
C TYR A 97 -13.16 9.31 15.21
N PHE A 98 -13.70 9.48 13.99
CA PHE A 98 -14.08 10.78 13.44
C PHE A 98 -15.47 10.78 12.76
N GLY A 99 -16.15 9.63 12.70
CA GLY A 99 -17.56 9.55 12.35
C GLY A 99 -18.42 10.19 13.45
N LYS A 100 -19.50 10.87 13.05
CA LYS A 100 -20.47 11.45 13.99
C LYS A 100 -21.39 10.40 14.56
#